data_AF-A0A948L353-F1
#
_entry.id   AF-A0A948L353-F1
#
_cell.length_a   1.000
_cell.length_b   1.000
_cell.length_c   1.000
_cell.angle_alpha   90.00
_cell.angle_beta   90.00
_cell.angle_gamma   90.00
#
_symmetry.space_group_name_H-M   'P 1'
#
loop_
_entity.id
_entity.type
_entity.pdbx_description
1 polymer ?
#
loop_
_entity_poly.entity_id
_entity_poly.type
_entity_poly.pdbx_seq_one_letter_code
_entity_poly.pdbx_strand_id
1 'polypeptide(L)'
;MWLLVGLVLSGLGWFLFRRWRRSLPVDQRLTLPYWRNTLFVTGFYLLSILLGAGITRVMVGFNRSGWADLLMVAFFGVWVLYGAVWLVRFLPTTRPMPDWLTRGRGWIDGLALILLACLATGARML
;
A
#
# COMPACT_ATOMS: atom_id res chain seq x y z
N MET A 1 -17.81 -57.31 14.92
CA MET A 1 -18.69 -56.12 15.09
C MET A 1 -17.93 -54.90 15.60
N TRP A 2 -17.23 -54.97 16.73
CA TRP A 2 -16.54 -53.81 17.32
C TRP A 2 -15.48 -53.14 16.42
N LEU A 3 -14.73 -53.92 15.63
CA LEU A 3 -13.76 -53.38 14.66
C LEU A 3 -14.41 -52.55 13.54
N LEU A 4 -15.59 -52.98 13.07
CA LEU A 4 -16.37 -52.26 12.05
C LEU A 4 -16.91 -50.94 12.60
N VAL A 5 -17.41 -50.96 13.83
CA VAL A 5 -17.88 -49.74 14.53
C VAL A 5 -16.71 -48.76 14.73
N GLY A 6 -15.54 -49.25 15.15
CA GLY A 6 -14.34 -48.43 15.31
C GLY A 6 -13.88 -47.77 14.01
N LEU A 7 -13.89 -48.51 12.89
CA LEU A 7 -13.56 -47.98 11.57
C LEU A 7 -14.54 -46.91 11.10
N VAL A 8 -15.84 -47.10 11.32
CA VAL A 8 -16.87 -46.12 10.94
C VAL A 8 -16.76 -44.84 11.77
N LEU A 9 -16.58 -44.96 13.09
CA LEU A 9 -16.44 -43.81 13.98
C LEU A 9 -15.15 -43.02 13.72
N SER A 10 -14.03 -43.71 13.48
CA SER A 10 -12.75 -43.06 13.15
C SER A 10 -12.79 -42.38 11.77
N GLY A 11 -13.45 -42.98 10.78
CA GLY A 11 -13.67 -42.36 9.47
C GLY A 11 -14.54 -41.10 9.53
N LEU A 12 -15.66 -41.16 10.26
CA LEU A 12 -16.54 -40.01 10.48
C LEU A 12 -15.85 -38.90 11.28
N GLY A 13 -15.13 -39.26 12.35
CA GLY A 13 -14.35 -38.32 13.14
C GLY A 13 -13.29 -37.62 12.30
N TRP A 14 -12.54 -38.37 11.48
CA TRP A 14 -11.54 -37.80 10.57
C TRP A 14 -12.15 -36.87 9.51
N PHE A 15 -13.28 -37.25 8.93
CA PHE A 15 -13.98 -36.44 7.94
C PHE A 15 -14.48 -35.12 8.54
N LEU A 16 -15.11 -35.16 9.71
CA LEU A 16 -15.59 -33.97 10.43
C LEU A 16 -14.42 -33.09 10.87
N PHE A 17 -13.34 -33.68 11.38
CA PHE A 17 -12.12 -32.96 11.74
C PHE A 17 -11.48 -32.25 10.55
N ARG A 18 -11.36 -32.94 9.40
CA ARG A 18 -10.84 -32.35 8.16
C ARG A 18 -11.72 -31.21 7.66
N ARG A 19 -13.05 -31.35 7.75
CA ARG A 19 -14.00 -30.31 7.38
C ARG A 19 -13.87 -29.09 8.29
N TRP A 20 -13.81 -29.30 9.61
CA TRP A 20 -13.65 -28.25 10.61
C TRP A 20 -12.33 -27.48 10.44
N ARG A 21 -11.22 -28.20 10.20
CA ARG A 21 -9.91 -27.59 9.97
C ARG A 21 -9.87 -26.71 8.72
N ARG A 22 -10.63 -27.07 7.68
CA ARG A 22 -10.75 -26.28 6.44
C ARG A 22 -11.62 -25.03 6.60
N SER A 23 -12.54 -25.02 7.57
CA SER A 23 -13.39 -23.87 7.85
C SER A 23 -12.77 -22.84 8.80
N LEU A 24 -11.58 -23.10 9.34
CA LEU A 24 -10.90 -22.11 10.19
C LEU A 24 -10.43 -20.95 9.30
N PRO A 25 -10.86 -19.70 9.59
CA PRO A 25 -10.34 -18.53 8.90
C PRO A 25 -8.85 -18.41 9.23
N VAL A 26 -7.99 -18.79 8.29
CA VAL A 26 -6.55 -18.60 8.41
C VAL A 26 -6.30 -17.10 8.28
N ASP A 27 -5.81 -16.49 9.36
CA ASP A 27 -5.42 -15.08 9.32
C ASP A 27 -4.36 -14.88 8.24
N GLN A 28 -4.70 -14.07 7.23
CA GLN A 28 -3.83 -13.82 6.07
C GLN A 28 -2.48 -13.23 6.51
N ARG A 29 -2.43 -12.56 7.66
CA ARG A 29 -1.20 -11.99 8.23
C ARG A 29 -0.17 -13.04 8.61
N LEU A 30 -0.58 -14.28 8.83
CA LEU A 30 0.32 -15.39 9.18
C LEU A 30 0.90 -16.08 7.94
N THR A 31 0.55 -15.62 6.74
CA THR A 31 0.98 -16.23 5.49
C THR A 31 2.25 -15.57 4.94
N LEU A 32 3.18 -16.39 4.42
CA LEU A 32 4.40 -15.89 3.78
C LEU A 32 4.13 -14.89 2.62
N PRO A 33 3.12 -15.10 1.74
CA PRO A 33 2.78 -14.15 0.69
C PRO A 33 2.41 -12.76 1.21
N TYR A 34 1.72 -12.67 2.35
CA TYR A 34 1.35 -11.39 2.96
C TYR A 34 2.58 -10.57 3.32
N TRP A 35 3.54 -11.16 4.01
CA TRP A 35 4.78 -10.48 4.41
C TRP A 35 5.65 -10.11 3.22
N ARG A 36 5.78 -11.01 2.25
CA ARG A 36 6.53 -10.74 1.01
C ARG A 36 5.94 -9.53 0.27
N ASN A 37 4.63 -9.52 0.04
CA ASN A 37 3.97 -8.43 -0.67
C ASN A 37 4.04 -7.12 0.12
N THR A 38 3.89 -7.17 1.45
CA THR A 38 4.04 -6.00 2.33
C THR A 38 5.44 -5.40 2.22
N LEU A 39 6.48 -6.24 2.26
CA LEU A 39 7.87 -5.82 2.11
C LEU A 39 8.10 -5.16 0.74
N PHE A 40 7.63 -5.77 -0.35
CA PHE A 40 7.76 -5.19 -1.70
C PHE A 40 7.07 -3.84 -1.81
N VAL A 41 5.80 -3.74 -1.41
CA VAL A 41 5.01 -2.51 -1.54
C VAL A 41 5.61 -1.39 -0.69
N THR A 42 6.02 -1.69 0.55
CA THR A 42 6.66 -0.72 1.43
C THR A 42 8.04 -0.32 0.90
N GLY A 43 8.83 -1.27 0.41
CA GLY A 43 10.13 -1.02 -0.20
C GLY A 43 10.04 -0.09 -1.41
N PHE A 44 9.08 -0.32 -2.30
CA PHE A 44 8.81 0.57 -3.43
C PHE A 44 8.39 1.97 -2.98
N TYR A 45 7.59 2.08 -1.91
CA TYR A 45 7.24 3.38 -1.35
C TYR A 45 8.46 4.13 -0.81
N LEU A 46 9.36 3.45 -0.09
CA LEU A 46 10.62 4.06 0.38
C LEU A 46 11.50 4.52 -0.80
N LEU A 47 11.60 3.72 -1.86
CA LEU A 47 12.30 4.12 -3.09
C LEU A 47 11.65 5.34 -3.75
N SER A 48 10.31 5.41 -3.74
CA SER A 48 9.57 6.58 -4.25
C SER A 48 9.84 7.85 -3.43
N ILE A 49 9.95 7.75 -2.10
CA ILE A 49 10.36 8.88 -1.26
C ILE A 49 11.77 9.34 -1.61
N LEU A 50 12.71 8.42 -1.75
CA LEU A 50 14.09 8.73 -2.16
C LEU A 50 14.13 9.39 -3.53
N LEU A 51 13.30 8.94 -4.47
CA LEU A 51 13.15 9.56 -5.78
C LEU A 51 12.63 10.99 -5.67
N GLY A 52 11.59 11.23 -4.87
CA GLY A 52 11.06 12.58 -4.62
C GLY A 52 12.10 13.52 -3.99
N ALA A 53 12.89 13.02 -3.04
CA ALA A 53 14.00 13.75 -2.44
C ALA A 53 15.13 14.03 -3.45
N GLY A 54 15.41 13.09 -4.36
CA GLY A 54 16.35 13.29 -5.45
C GLY A 54 15.88 14.36 -6.44
N ILE A 55 14.62 14.30 -6.86
CA ILE A 55 14.01 15.26 -7.80
C ILE A 55 14.05 16.67 -7.21
N THR A 56 13.62 16.84 -5.97
CA THR A 56 13.65 18.15 -5.29
C THR A 56 15.08 18.70 -5.20
N ARG A 57 16.06 17.86 -4.87
CA ARG A 57 17.48 18.27 -4.85
C ARG A 57 18.01 18.69 -6.22
N VAL A 58 17.60 18.01 -7.29
CA VAL A 58 17.95 18.39 -8.67
C VAL A 58 17.26 19.70 -9.08
N MET A 59 15.99 19.87 -8.72
CA MET A 59 15.20 21.06 -9.05
C MET A 59 15.68 22.33 -8.33
N VAL A 60 16.11 22.23 -7.07
CA VAL A 60 16.61 23.37 -6.29
C VAL A 60 17.90 23.96 -6.88
N GLY A 61 18.60 23.24 -7.78
CA GLY A 61 19.72 23.73 -8.61
C GLY A 61 20.28 25.11 -8.25
N PHE A 62 21.13 25.18 -7.21
CA PHE A 62 21.80 26.39 -6.68
C PHE A 62 20.93 27.65 -6.40
N ASN A 63 19.62 27.64 -6.62
CA ASN A 63 18.76 28.80 -6.41
C ASN A 63 18.40 28.92 -4.92
N ARG A 64 18.61 30.11 -4.34
CA ARG A 64 18.51 30.39 -2.89
C ARG A 64 17.27 31.22 -2.52
N SER A 65 16.25 31.25 -3.37
CA SER A 65 15.02 31.99 -3.07
C SER A 65 14.18 31.19 -2.06
N GLY A 66 13.87 31.78 -0.90
CA GLY A 66 13.11 31.10 0.15
C GLY A 66 11.69 30.70 -0.28
N TRP A 67 11.13 31.34 -1.31
CA TRP A 67 9.84 30.97 -1.89
C TRP A 67 9.92 29.69 -2.74
N ALA A 68 11.01 29.50 -3.49
CA ALA A 68 11.25 28.27 -4.23
C ALA A 68 11.43 27.07 -3.28
N ASP A 69 12.12 27.28 -2.15
CA ASP A 69 12.25 26.24 -1.11
C ASP A 69 10.90 25.84 -0.50
N LEU A 70 10.03 26.81 -0.21
CA LEU A 70 8.67 26.53 0.29
C LEU A 70 7.84 25.71 -0.70
N LEU A 71 7.89 26.05 -2.00
CA LEU A 71 7.19 25.28 -3.03
C LEU A 71 7.75 23.87 -3.19
N MET A 72 9.07 23.69 -3.01
CA MET A 72 9.71 22.37 -3.04
C MET A 72 9.32 21.51 -1.84
N VAL A 73 9.22 22.11 -0.65
CA VAL A 73 8.70 21.42 0.54
C VAL A 73 7.24 21.03 0.32
N ALA A 74 6.41 21.91 -0.24
CA ALA A 74 5.03 21.60 -0.59
C ALA A 74 4.95 20.47 -1.63
N PHE A 75 5.78 20.52 -2.67
CA PHE A 75 5.87 19.48 -3.70
C PHE A 75 6.22 18.13 -3.07
N PHE A 76 7.25 18.09 -2.24
CA PHE A 76 7.66 16.87 -1.54
C PHE A 76 6.58 16.35 -0.60
N GLY A 77 5.90 17.24 0.13
CA GLY A 77 4.78 16.87 0.98
C GLY A 77 3.67 16.19 0.18
N VAL A 78 3.28 16.76 -0.95
CA VAL A 78 2.26 16.20 -1.84
C VAL A 78 2.71 14.86 -2.42
N TRP A 79 3.98 14.76 -2.83
CA TRP A 79 4.56 13.51 -3.32
C TRP A 79 4.49 12.39 -2.27
N VAL A 80 4.91 12.67 -1.04
CA VAL A 80 4.90 11.71 0.08
C VAL A 80 3.47 11.32 0.45
N LEU A 81 2.54 12.28 0.52
CA LEU A 81 1.13 12.05 0.85
C LEU A 81 0.45 11.22 -0.24
N TYR A 82 0.66 11.54 -1.50
CA TYR A 82 0.12 10.76 -2.62
C TYR A 82 0.71 9.35 -2.64
N GLY A 83 2.01 9.21 -2.39
CA GLY A 83 2.64 7.91 -2.22
C GLY A 83 2.08 7.12 -1.04
N ALA A 84 1.67 7.78 0.06
CA ALA A 84 1.00 7.12 1.17
C ALA A 84 -0.41 6.64 0.79
N VAL A 85 -1.17 7.41 0.00
CA VAL A 85 -2.44 6.96 -0.57
C VAL A 85 -2.23 5.73 -1.45
N TRP A 86 -1.19 5.73 -2.28
CA TRP A 86 -0.79 4.56 -3.07
C TRP A 86 -0.44 3.37 -2.15
N LEU A 87 0.38 3.59 -1.12
CA LEU A 87 0.74 2.56 -0.14
C LEU A 87 -0.52 1.91 0.45
N VAL A 88 -1.48 2.71 0.92
CA VAL A 88 -2.72 2.19 1.50
C VAL A 88 -3.51 1.37 0.47
N ARG A 89 -3.54 1.76 -0.81
CA ARG A 89 -4.24 1.04 -1.89
C ARG A 89 -3.63 -0.31 -2.24
N PHE A 90 -2.32 -0.49 -2.07
CA PHE A 90 -1.60 -1.69 -2.49
C PHE A 90 -1.13 -2.56 -1.32
N LEU A 91 -1.13 -2.03 -0.09
CA LEU A 91 -0.81 -2.81 1.08
C LEU A 91 -1.84 -3.94 1.24
N PRO A 92 -1.39 -5.19 1.49
CA PRO A 92 -2.31 -6.26 1.85
C PRO A 92 -3.09 -5.87 3.11
N THR A 93 -4.42 -5.84 3.02
CA THR A 93 -5.29 -5.49 4.14
C THR A 93 -6.31 -6.58 4.41
N THR A 94 -6.64 -6.74 5.69
CA THR A 94 -7.69 -7.66 6.19
C THR A 94 -9.03 -6.96 6.41
N ARG A 95 -9.06 -5.63 6.22
CA ARG A 95 -10.24 -4.78 6.42
C ARG A 95 -10.77 -4.27 5.09
N PRO A 96 -12.10 -4.07 4.96
CA PRO A 96 -12.66 -3.41 3.79
C PRO A 96 -12.04 -2.02 3.62
N MET A 97 -11.64 -1.70 2.39
CA MET A 97 -11.10 -0.39 2.05
C MET A 97 -12.23 0.65 1.96
N PRO A 98 -11.95 1.92 2.29
CA PRO A 98 -12.92 2.99 2.13
C PRO A 98 -13.31 3.18 0.66
N ASP A 99 -14.58 3.40 0.38
CA ASP A 99 -15.10 3.55 -1.00
C ASP A 99 -14.48 4.74 -1.75
N TRP A 100 -14.13 5.81 -1.04
CA TRP A 100 -13.46 6.97 -1.66
C TRP A 100 -12.06 6.63 -2.18
N LEU A 101 -11.39 5.66 -1.57
CA LEU A 101 -10.05 5.22 -1.96
C LEU A 101 -10.08 4.28 -3.17
N THR A 102 -11.15 3.50 -3.31
CA THR A 102 -11.33 2.51 -4.39
C THR A 102 -12.04 3.10 -5.61
N ARG A 103 -13.13 3.86 -5.44
CA ARG A 103 -13.89 4.49 -6.53
C ARG A 103 -13.30 5.83 -6.97
N GLY A 104 -12.65 6.56 -6.07
CA GLY A 104 -12.06 7.87 -6.34
C GLY A 104 -10.68 7.85 -7.00
N ARG A 105 -10.22 6.69 -7.49
CA ARG A 105 -8.85 6.50 -8.02
C ARG A 105 -8.47 7.58 -9.04
N GLY A 106 -9.27 7.74 -10.10
CA GLY A 106 -8.95 8.71 -11.15
C GLY A 106 -8.92 10.17 -10.68
N TRP A 107 -9.78 10.55 -9.74
CA TRP A 107 -9.86 11.93 -9.24
C TRP A 107 -8.70 12.30 -8.32
N ILE A 108 -8.35 11.41 -7.39
CA ILE A 108 -7.24 11.63 -6.46
C ILE A 108 -5.92 11.67 -7.24
N ASP A 109 -5.75 10.77 -8.21
CA ASP A 109 -4.55 10.67 -9.02
C ASP A 109 -4.42 11.92 -9.92
N GLY A 110 -5.52 12.34 -10.55
CA GLY A 110 -5.57 13.57 -11.35
C GLY A 110 -5.27 14.82 -10.52
N LEU A 111 -5.89 14.98 -9.36
CA LEU A 111 -5.63 16.11 -8.46
C LEU A 111 -4.18 16.15 -7.99
N ALA A 112 -3.61 15.01 -7.59
CA ALA A 112 -2.22 14.92 -7.17
C ALA A 112 -1.27 15.31 -8.30
N LEU A 113 -1.48 14.80 -9.52
CA LEU A 113 -0.66 15.13 -10.68
C LEU A 113 -0.74 16.60 -11.07
N ILE A 114 -1.95 17.18 -11.08
CA ILE A 114 -2.15 18.61 -11.36
C ILE A 114 -1.41 19.44 -10.32
N LEU A 115 -1.57 19.11 -9.04
CA LEU A 115 -0.97 19.89 -7.96
C LEU A 115 0.56 19.78 -7.95
N LEU A 116 1.11 18.58 -8.21
CA LEU A 116 2.55 18.39 -8.42
C LEU A 116 3.06 19.19 -9.63
N ALA A 117 2.33 19.19 -10.75
CA ALA A 117 2.69 19.96 -11.93
C ALA A 117 2.67 21.47 -11.65
N CYS A 118 1.62 21.99 -11.01
CA CYS A 118 1.52 23.39 -10.63
C CYS A 118 2.67 23.82 -9.70
N LEU A 119 3.01 23.01 -8.69
CA LEU A 119 4.12 23.29 -7.78
C LEU A 119 5.48 23.25 -8.48
N ALA A 120 5.69 22.27 -9.35
CA ALA A 120 6.91 22.16 -10.16
C ALA A 120 7.07 23.35 -11.12
N THR A 121 5.99 23.76 -11.80
CA THR A 121 5.98 24.91 -12.69
C THR A 121 6.19 26.21 -11.92
N GLY A 122 5.48 26.40 -10.80
CA GLY A 122 5.61 27.59 -9.96
C GLY A 122 7.01 27.75 -9.40
N ALA A 123 7.62 26.67 -8.92
CA ALA A 123 8.98 26.70 -8.40
C ALA A 123 10.05 26.97 -9.49
N ARG A 124 9.76 26.66 -10.75
CA ARG A 124 10.65 26.98 -11.88
C ARG A 124 10.55 28.44 -12.33
N MET A 125 9.44 29.11 -12.04
CA MET A 125 9.21 30.50 -12.41
C MET A 125 9.69 31.51 -11.35
N LEU A 126 10.10 31.03 -10.17
CA LEU A 126 10.67 31.80 -9.06
C LEU A 126 12.19 31.59 -8.96
#